data_AF-A0A7J3NNR4-F1
#
_entry.id   AF-A0A7J3NNR4-F1
#
_cell.length_a   1.000
_cell.length_b   1.000
_cell.length_c   1.000
_cell.angle_alpha   90.00
_cell.angle_beta   90.00
_cell.angle_gamma   90.00
#
_symmetry.space_group_name_H-M   'P 1'
#
loop_
_entity.id
_entity.type
_entity.pdbx_description
1 polymer ?
#
loop_
_entity_poly.entity_id
_entity_poly.type
_entity_poly.pdbx_seq_one_letter_code
_entity_poly.pdbx_strand_id
1 'polypeptide(L)'
;MSKKWREELERILTDMETSDPDIEASAIVRTDGLVMASALPKSADEGLIAAMSAAILNIGSRALGELAKGELEKIIVSGDRGDITIMGVGKEAVL
;
A
#
# COMPACT_ATOMS: atom_id res chain seq x y z
N MET A 1 -6.58 -20.69 -11.51
CA MET A 1 -6.34 -20.58 -10.05
C MET A 1 -5.91 -19.17 -9.61
N SER A 2 -5.54 -18.24 -10.49
CA SER A 2 -5.03 -16.90 -10.12
C SER A 2 -6.10 -15.85 -9.75
N LYS A 3 -7.41 -16.08 -9.98
CA LYS A 3 -8.46 -15.08 -9.70
C LYS A 3 -8.99 -15.08 -8.27
N LYS A 4 -9.04 -16.24 -7.61
CA LYS A 4 -9.75 -16.40 -6.33
C LYS A 4 -9.13 -15.59 -5.18
N TRP A 5 -7.80 -15.49 -5.14
CA TRP A 5 -7.10 -14.74 -4.09
C TRP A 5 -7.21 -13.23 -4.29
N ARG A 6 -7.23 -12.76 -5.55
CA ARG A 6 -7.39 -11.32 -5.86
C ARG A 6 -8.76 -10.84 -5.42
N GLU A 7 -9.82 -11.55 -5.82
CA GLU A 7 -11.20 -11.23 -5.44
C GLU A 7 -11.39 -11.25 -3.92
N GLU A 8 -10.69 -12.14 -3.21
CA GLU A 8 -10.70 -12.19 -1.75
C GLU A 8 -9.98 -11.01 -1.09
N LEU A 9 -8.84 -10.58 -1.63
CA LEU A 9 -8.16 -9.37 -1.15
C LEU A 9 -8.97 -8.11 -1.44
N GLU A 10 -9.54 -7.96 -2.63
CA GLU A 10 -10.41 -6.82 -2.99
C GLU A 10 -11.62 -6.74 -2.05
N ARG A 11 -12.21 -7.89 -1.69
CA ARG A 11 -13.26 -7.94 -0.67
C ARG A 11 -12.78 -7.46 0.68
N ILE A 12 -11.63 -7.93 1.16
CA ILE A 12 -11.06 -7.49 2.46
C ILE A 12 -10.77 -5.99 2.48
N LEU A 13 -10.21 -5.44 1.39
CA LEU A 13 -9.94 -4.02 1.25
C LEU A 13 -11.23 -3.19 1.28
N THR A 14 -12.25 -3.64 0.55
CA THR A 14 -13.58 -2.98 0.54
C THR A 14 -14.26 -3.07 1.91
N ASP A 15 -14.15 -4.22 2.59
CA ASP A 15 -14.68 -4.42 3.95
C ASP A 15 -13.97 -3.48 4.95
N MET A 16 -12.66 -3.27 4.79
CA MET A 16 -11.88 -2.33 5.59
C MET A 16 -12.36 -0.88 5.40
N GLU A 17 -12.47 -0.41 4.16
CA GLU A 17 -13.02 0.91 3.82
C GLU A 17 -14.46 1.10 4.31
N THR A 18 -15.27 0.05 4.26
CA THR A 18 -16.65 0.10 4.77
C THR A 18 -16.71 0.12 6.30
N SER A 19 -15.73 -0.50 6.96
CA SER A 19 -15.68 -0.59 8.43
C SER A 19 -15.18 0.67 9.11
N ASP A 20 -14.42 1.51 8.38
CA ASP A 20 -13.86 2.75 8.89
C ASP A 20 -14.03 3.89 7.86
N PRO A 21 -14.90 4.89 8.13
CA PRO A 21 -15.16 5.98 7.20
C PRO A 21 -13.97 6.91 6.96
N ASP A 22 -12.92 6.83 7.78
CA ASP A 22 -11.69 7.60 7.59
C ASP A 22 -10.76 6.99 6.52
N ILE A 23 -11.06 5.78 6.03
CA ILE A 23 -10.31 5.10 4.97
C ILE A 23 -11.01 5.34 3.62
N GLU A 24 -10.43 6.20 2.78
CA GLU A 24 -11.01 6.56 1.48
C GLU A 24 -10.65 5.60 0.34
N ALA A 25 -9.52 4.91 0.46
CA ALA A 25 -8.96 4.07 -0.60
C ALA A 25 -7.85 3.16 -0.04
N SER A 26 -7.70 1.98 -0.63
CA SER A 26 -6.68 1.02 -0.21
C SER A 26 -6.20 0.13 -1.36
N ALA A 27 -4.95 -0.36 -1.27
CA ALA A 27 -4.38 -1.25 -2.27
C ALA A 27 -3.31 -2.15 -1.67
N ILE A 28 -3.23 -3.40 -2.12
CA ILE A 28 -2.08 -4.27 -1.86
C ILE A 28 -1.23 -4.31 -3.13
N VAL A 29 0.03 -3.93 -2.99
CA VAL A 29 0.98 -3.84 -4.11
C VAL A 29 2.24 -4.62 -3.80
N ARG A 30 2.81 -5.27 -4.81
CA ARG A 30 4.09 -5.95 -4.66
C ARG A 30 5.23 -4.95 -4.62
N THR A 31 6.32 -5.33 -3.98
CA THR A 31 7.55 -4.54 -3.93
C THR A 31 8.20 -4.32 -5.30
N ASP A 32 7.79 -5.07 -6.33
CA ASP A 32 8.16 -4.88 -7.74
C ASP A 32 7.24 -3.94 -8.52
N GLY A 33 6.23 -3.35 -7.87
CA GLY A 33 5.31 -2.38 -8.47
C GLY A 33 4.07 -2.99 -9.14
N LEU A 34 3.83 -4.30 -9.01
CA LEU A 34 2.62 -4.93 -9.52
C LEU A 34 1.47 -4.90 -8.50
N VAL A 35 0.30 -4.43 -8.93
CA VAL A 35 -0.91 -4.42 -8.10
C VAL A 35 -1.43 -5.84 -7.88
N MET A 36 -1.57 -6.23 -6.61
CA MET A 36 -2.18 -7.50 -6.21
C MET A 36 -3.70 -7.41 -6.14
N ALA A 37 -4.20 -6.35 -5.51
CA ALA A 37 -5.61 -6.03 -5.32
C ALA A 37 -5.75 -4.55 -4.95
N SER A 38 -6.89 -3.95 -5.24
CA SER A 38 -7.14 -2.54 -4.97
C SER A 38 -8.64 -2.31 -4.74
N ALA A 39 -8.94 -1.37 -3.85
CA ALA A 39 -10.25 -0.75 -3.69
C ALA A 39 -10.09 0.77 -3.91
N LEU A 40 -9.39 1.12 -4.99
CA LEU A 40 -9.11 2.51 -5.33
C LEU A 40 -10.28 3.14 -6.10
N PRO A 41 -10.50 4.46 -5.99
CA PRO A 41 -11.45 5.17 -6.83
C PRO A 41 -11.16 4.97 -8.32
N LYS A 42 -12.18 4.89 -9.17
CA LYS A 42 -12.01 4.69 -10.63
C LYS A 42 -11.17 5.76 -11.34
N SER A 43 -10.99 6.93 -10.71
CA SER A 43 -10.15 8.01 -11.20
C SER A 43 -8.66 7.83 -10.89
N ALA A 44 -8.32 6.90 -10.01
CA ALA A 44 -6.95 6.64 -9.61
C ALA A 44 -6.24 5.74 -10.62
N ASP A 45 -4.95 6.01 -10.83
CA ASP A 45 -4.07 5.12 -11.60
C ASP A 45 -3.40 4.14 -10.65
N GLU A 46 -3.90 2.91 -10.62
CA GLU A 46 -3.41 1.85 -9.73
C GLU A 46 -1.93 1.53 -9.99
N GLY A 47 -1.50 1.56 -11.25
CA GLY A 47 -0.12 1.26 -11.62
C GLY A 47 0.84 2.34 -11.14
N LEU A 48 0.44 3.60 -11.26
CA LEU A 48 1.22 4.72 -10.75
C LEU A 48 1.31 4.69 -9.22
N ILE A 49 0.20 4.44 -8.53
CA ILE A 49 0.17 4.32 -7.06
C ILE A 49 1.08 3.17 -6.60
N ALA A 50 1.01 2.00 -7.24
CA ALA A 50 1.86 0.87 -6.92
C ALA A 50 3.35 1.18 -7.08
N ALA A 51 3.73 1.83 -8.19
CA ALA A 51 5.11 2.24 -8.43
C ALA A 51 5.61 3.23 -7.38
N MET A 52 4.79 4.23 -7.01
CA MET A 52 5.14 5.23 -6.00
C MET A 52 5.28 4.60 -4.61
N SER A 53 4.35 3.75 -4.19
CA SER A 53 4.40 3.09 -2.88
C SER A 53 5.63 2.18 -2.75
N ALA A 54 5.94 1.39 -3.78
CA ALA A 54 7.15 0.56 -3.81
C ALA A 54 8.43 1.42 -3.74
N ALA A 55 8.49 2.54 -4.47
CA ALA A 55 9.63 3.45 -4.42
C ALA A 55 9.82 4.09 -3.03
N ILE A 56 8.75 4.59 -2.43
CA ILE A 56 8.77 5.24 -1.10
C ILE A 56 9.21 4.24 -0.03
N LEU A 57 8.67 3.02 -0.04
CA LEU A 57 9.07 1.97 0.90
C LEU A 57 10.56 1.61 0.79
N ASN A 58 11.06 1.45 -0.44
CA ASN A 58 12.48 1.18 -0.68
C ASN A 58 13.39 2.31 -0.17
N ILE A 59 12.99 3.57 -0.38
CA ILE A 59 13.73 4.74 0.12
C ILE A 59 13.73 4.77 1.64
N GLY A 60 12.58 4.58 2.28
CA GLY A 60 12.44 4.60 3.74
C GLY A 60 13.24 3.48 4.41
N SER A 61 13.13 2.25 3.89
CA SER A 61 13.90 1.10 4.39
C SER A 61 15.41 1.36 4.27
N ARG A 62 15.87 1.88 3.13
CA ARG A 62 17.29 2.23 2.95
C ARG A 62 17.74 3.31 3.94
N ALA A 63 16.94 4.35 4.15
CA ALA A 63 17.27 5.44 5.08
C ALA A 63 17.44 4.92 6.53
N LEU A 64 16.59 3.99 6.97
CA LEU A 64 16.73 3.34 8.27
C LEU A 64 18.00 2.48 8.35
N GLY A 65 18.34 1.77 7.28
CA GLY A 65 19.57 1.00 7.17
C GLY A 65 20.83 1.87 7.31
N GLU A 66 20.90 2.98 6.57
CA GLU A 66 22.03 3.93 6.62
C GLU A 66 22.21 4.54 8.02
N LEU A 67 21.13 4.72 8.77
CA LEU A 67 21.14 5.30 10.11
C LEU A 67 21.12 4.27 11.24
N ALA A 68 21.22 2.97 10.91
CA ALA A 68 21.13 1.85 11.84
C ALA A 68 19.90 1.93 12.78
N LYS A 69 18.72 2.24 12.22
CA LYS A 69 17.46 2.43 12.95
C LYS A 69 16.52 1.23 12.94
N GLY A 70 16.97 0.09 12.41
CA GLY A 70 16.18 -1.13 12.36
C GLY A 70 15.30 -1.22 11.11
N GLU A 71 14.21 -1.99 11.24
CA GLU A 71 13.30 -2.29 10.13
C GLU A 71 12.21 -1.22 9.98
N LEU A 72 11.73 -1.05 8.75
CA LEU A 72 10.66 -0.11 8.45
C LEU A 72 9.31 -0.64 8.95
N GLU A 73 8.68 0.06 9.88
CA GLU A 73 7.32 -0.28 10.35
C GLU A 73 6.23 0.32 9.45
N LYS A 74 6.31 1.63 9.19
CA LYS A 74 5.35 2.37 8.36
C LYS A 74 5.93 3.69 7.85
N ILE A 75 5.38 4.19 6.75
CA ILE A 75 5.61 5.55 6.24
C ILE A 75 4.26 6.26 6.21
N ILE A 76 4.23 7.53 6.62
CA ILE A 76 3.06 8.39 6.51
C ILE A 76 3.46 9.57 5.63
N VAL A 77 2.72 9.77 4.55
CA VAL A 77 2.86 10.92 3.64
C VAL A 77 1.66 11.83 3.87
N SER A 78 1.90 12.94 4.57
CA SER A 78 0.83 13.89 4.93
C SER A 78 0.63 14.96 3.88
N GLY A 79 -0.62 15.10 3.45
CA GLY A 79 -1.12 16.19 2.63
C GLY A 79 -2.01 17.14 3.44
N ASP A 80 -2.41 18.25 2.82
CA ASP A 80 -3.34 19.22 3.40
C ASP A 80 -4.78 18.69 3.53
N ARG A 81 -5.09 17.58 2.89
CA ARG A 81 -6.42 16.97 2.79
C ARG A 81 -6.48 15.52 3.24
N GLY A 82 -5.42 15.01 3.87
CA GLY A 82 -5.38 13.63 4.33
C GLY A 82 -3.96 13.04 4.30
N ASP A 83 -3.85 11.82 4.79
CA ASP A 83 -2.59 11.09 4.90
C ASP A 83 -2.63 9.83 4.03
N ILE A 84 -1.49 9.49 3.43
CA ILE A 84 -1.26 8.16 2.85
C ILE A 84 -0.37 7.39 3.82
N THR A 85 -0.87 6.26 4.32
CA THR A 85 -0.08 5.33 5.14
C THR A 85 0.39 4.16 4.27
N ILE A 86 1.69 3.87 4.30
CA ILE A 86 2.32 2.80 3.54
C ILE A 86 2.97 1.84 4.53
N MET A 87 2.61 0.56 4.49
CA MET A 87 3.07 -0.45 5.43
C MET A 87 3.52 -1.73 4.72
N GLY A 88 4.64 -2.31 5.16
CA GLY A 88 5.08 -3.61 4.65
C GLY A 88 4.11 -4.73 5.04
N VAL A 89 3.73 -5.56 4.08
CA VAL A 89 2.93 -6.78 4.28
C VAL A 89 3.79 -7.99 3.93
N GLY A 90 4.37 -8.61 4.95
CA GLY A 90 5.37 -9.66 4.75
C GLY A 90 6.61 -9.12 4.02
N LYS A 91 7.20 -9.93 3.15
CA LYS A 91 8.46 -9.59 2.46
C LYS A 91 8.28 -9.04 1.04
N GLU A 92 7.11 -9.26 0.45
CA GLU A 92 6.90 -9.08 -0.99
C GLU A 92 5.77 -8.12 -1.33
N ALA A 93 5.04 -7.62 -0.33
CA ALA A 93 3.88 -6.77 -0.52
C ALA A 93 3.89 -5.56 0.42
N VAL A 94 3.07 -4.59 0.06
CA VAL A 94 2.86 -3.32 0.73
C VAL A 94 1.36 -3.02 0.71
N LEU A 95 0.83 -2.51 1.82
CA LEU A 95 -0.49 -1.90 1.95
C LEU A 95 -0.35 -0.38 1.91
#